data_AF-A0A7R8USY7-F1
#
_entry.id   AF-A0A7R8USY7-F1
#
_cell.length_a   1.000
_cell.length_b   1.000
_cell.length_c   1.000
_cell.angle_alpha   90.00
_cell.angle_beta   90.00
_cell.angle_gamma   90.00
#
_symmetry.space_group_name_H-M   'P 1'
#
loop_
_entity.id
_entity.type
_entity.pdbx_description
1 polymer ?
#
loop_
_entity_poly.entity_id
_entity_poly.type
_entity_poly.pdbx_seq_one_letter_code
_entity_poly.pdbx_strand_id
1 'polypeptide(L)'
;MMQEGSHEPGLYVLDCIFSVLVVGTLVVVAWRGSWVFLDLTLYPGNPTYSAWGSLVIGYGIVGLTFALQPIMRWTCDRLTGLWRIAVADIFLFLSFLGTINVWRGVWQLLDIYFLPDNRLLSDWLTHGLSFVLLALLNCSNSVLVRGVYIDAEEPAGQCVVFPIHYIRLFFQKERTKKQRRLLDALERQDQNNTMFLLDKSQTNNIKIVKSNVGKLSDPEMKQLTNLTNLSERTKNGTDQNVLKD
;
A
#
# COMPACT_ATOMS: atom_id res chain seq x y z
N MET A 1 -15.75 6.77 -14.04
CA MET A 1 -16.92 7.64 -14.07
C MET A 1 -16.57 8.83 -13.18
N MET A 2 -16.00 9.88 -13.79
CA MET A 2 -15.61 11.10 -13.08
C MET A 2 -16.88 11.93 -12.91
N GLN A 3 -17.27 12.18 -11.66
CA GLN A 3 -18.44 12.98 -11.36
C GLN A 3 -18.11 14.45 -11.64
N GLU A 4 -18.76 15.00 -12.66
CA GLU A 4 -18.73 16.43 -12.99
C GLU A 4 -19.39 17.22 -11.85
N GLY A 5 -18.58 17.64 -10.87
CA GLY A 5 -18.97 18.69 -9.93
C GLY A 5 -18.74 20.03 -10.61
N SER A 6 -19.81 20.79 -10.84
CA SER A 6 -19.71 22.20 -11.23
C SER A 6 -18.89 22.96 -10.18
N HIS A 7 -17.62 23.20 -10.51
CA HIS A 7 -16.62 23.75 -9.61
C HIS A 7 -16.85 25.26 -9.48
N GLU A 8 -17.70 25.70 -8.56
CA GLU A 8 -17.65 27.10 -8.13
C GLU A 8 -16.45 27.25 -7.20
N PRO A 9 -15.35 27.90 -7.65
CA PRO A 9 -14.13 28.00 -6.86
C PRO A 9 -14.36 28.70 -5.51
N GLY A 10 -15.40 29.53 -5.41
CA GLY A 10 -15.80 30.20 -4.17
C GLY A 10 -16.32 29.23 -3.10
N LEU A 11 -17.17 28.27 -3.47
CA LEU A 11 -17.69 27.25 -2.52
C LEU A 11 -16.54 26.38 -2.00
N TYR A 12 -15.62 25.96 -2.87
CA TYR A 12 -14.45 25.19 -2.47
C TYR A 12 -13.53 25.96 -1.49
N VAL A 13 -13.27 27.25 -1.76
CA VAL A 13 -12.46 28.09 -0.87
C VAL A 13 -13.15 28.29 0.49
N LEU A 14 -14.48 28.50 0.49
CA LEU A 14 -15.26 28.64 1.71
C LEU A 14 -15.23 27.34 2.54
N ASP A 15 -15.37 26.19 1.90
CA ASP A 15 -15.26 24.88 2.56
C ASP A 15 -13.86 24.65 3.15
N CYS A 16 -12.80 25.07 2.45
CA CYS A 16 -11.44 25.02 2.96
C CYS A 16 -11.25 25.92 4.18
N ILE A 17 -11.72 27.18 4.12
CA ILE A 17 -11.61 28.14 5.23
C ILE A 17 -12.40 27.64 6.44
N PHE A 18 -13.63 27.17 6.23
CA PHE A 18 -14.46 26.61 7.29
C PHE A 18 -13.78 25.39 7.94
N SER A 19 -13.29 24.45 7.13
CA SER A 19 -12.60 23.26 7.62
C SER A 19 -11.36 23.59 8.44
N VAL A 20 -10.51 24.51 7.95
CA VAL A 20 -9.26 24.85 8.65
C VAL A 20 -9.52 25.67 9.90
N LEU A 21 -10.34 26.72 9.81
CA LEU A 21 -10.54 27.64 10.92
C LEU A 21 -11.49 27.08 11.97
N VAL A 22 -12.63 26.51 11.56
CA VAL A 22 -13.64 26.04 12.51
C VAL A 22 -13.27 24.66 13.02
N VAL A 23 -13.21 23.66 12.13
CA VAL A 23 -12.95 22.26 12.53
C VAL A 23 -11.56 22.14 13.16
N GLY A 24 -10.54 22.76 12.57
CA GLY A 24 -9.19 22.79 13.14
C GLY A 24 -9.14 23.39 14.55
N THR A 25 -9.78 24.53 14.79
CA THR A 25 -9.81 25.15 16.12
C THR A 25 -10.58 24.30 17.12
N LEU A 26 -11.71 23.71 16.73
CA LEU A 26 -12.49 22.81 17.59
C LEU A 26 -11.65 21.61 18.05
N VAL A 27 -10.88 21.01 17.13
CA VAL A 27 -9.99 19.89 17.45
C VAL A 27 -8.92 20.31 18.45
N VAL A 28 -8.31 21.49 18.28
CA VAL A 28 -7.32 22.01 19.23
C VAL A 28 -7.95 22.23 20.62
N VAL A 29 -9.15 22.82 20.67
CA VAL A 29 -9.88 23.04 21.93
C VAL A 29 -10.22 21.71 22.61
N ALA A 30 -10.75 20.73 21.86
CA ALA A 30 -11.06 19.41 22.40
C ALA A 30 -9.80 18.72 22.93
N TRP A 31 -8.71 18.73 22.16
CA TRP A 31 -7.44 18.14 22.54
C TRP A 31 -6.88 18.77 23.82
N ARG A 32 -6.80 20.10 23.88
CA ARG A 32 -6.31 20.83 25.07
C ARG A 32 -7.26 20.68 26.25
N GLY A 33 -8.57 20.68 26.03
CA GLY A 33 -9.58 20.47 27.06
C GLY A 33 -9.44 19.11 27.72
N SER A 34 -9.34 18.03 26.92
CA SER A 34 -9.10 16.67 27.44
C SER A 34 -7.76 16.56 28.16
N TRP A 35 -6.72 17.23 27.67
CA TRP A 35 -5.41 17.24 28.32
C TRP A 35 -5.48 17.89 29.72
N VAL A 36 -6.07 19.07 29.82
CA VAL A 36 -6.24 19.79 31.10
C VAL A 36 -7.14 19.00 32.04
N PHE A 37 -8.20 18.37 31.53
CA PHE A 37 -9.05 17.49 32.33
C PHE A 37 -8.26 16.33 32.95
N LEU A 38 -7.35 15.72 32.19
CA LEU A 38 -6.46 14.67 32.72
C LEU A 38 -5.44 15.21 33.72
N ASP A 39 -4.91 16.42 33.51
CA ASP A 39 -4.01 17.05 34.49
C ASP A 39 -4.68 17.26 35.86
N LEU A 40 -5.98 17.58 35.87
CA LEU A 40 -6.73 17.77 37.11
C LEU A 40 -7.14 16.46 37.79
N THR A 41 -7.35 15.39 37.02
CA THR A 41 -7.94 14.14 37.52
C THR A 41 -6.93 13.04 37.78
N LEU A 42 -5.86 12.94 36.98
CA LEU A 42 -4.93 11.83 37.00
C LEU A 42 -3.73 12.11 37.90
N TYR A 43 -3.77 11.63 39.14
CA TYR A 43 -2.69 11.74 40.14
C TYR A 43 -2.14 13.18 40.28
N PRO A 44 -2.96 14.18 40.68
CA PRO A 44 -2.54 15.57 40.73
C PRO A 44 -1.38 15.85 41.70
N GLY A 45 -1.19 14.99 42.71
CA GLY A 45 -0.12 15.11 43.69
C GLY A 45 1.21 14.48 43.29
N ASN A 46 1.29 13.76 42.16
CA ASN A 46 2.54 13.13 41.74
C ASN A 46 2.68 13.09 40.20
N PRO A 47 3.49 13.99 39.61
CA PRO A 47 3.60 14.12 38.15
C PRO A 47 4.19 12.87 37.49
N THR A 48 5.08 12.13 38.18
CA THR A 48 5.68 10.91 37.64
C THR A 48 4.66 9.77 37.50
N TYR A 49 3.84 9.55 38.53
CA TYR A 49 2.75 8.56 38.44
C TYR A 49 1.65 9.01 37.46
N SER A 50 1.38 10.31 37.36
CA SER A 50 0.46 10.86 36.36
C SER A 50 0.95 10.58 34.94
N ALA A 51 2.24 10.79 34.66
CA ALA A 51 2.84 10.57 33.35
C ALA A 51 2.81 9.08 32.95
N TRP A 52 3.27 8.19 33.83
CA TRP A 52 3.23 6.74 33.59
C TRP A 52 1.81 6.19 33.51
N GLY A 53 0.90 6.64 34.39
CA GLY A 53 -0.50 6.24 34.36
C GLY A 53 -1.15 6.62 33.04
N SER A 54 -0.90 7.84 32.56
CA SER A 54 -1.42 8.31 31.27
C SER A 54 -0.87 7.47 30.12
N LEU A 55 0.43 7.14 30.14
CA LEU A 55 1.05 6.32 29.10
C LEU A 55 0.45 4.90 29.08
N VAL A 56 0.30 4.25 30.24
CA VAL A 56 -0.23 2.88 30.36
C VAL A 56 -1.69 2.83 29.94
N ILE A 57 -2.52 3.77 30.42
CA ILE A 57 -3.94 3.87 30.02
C ILE A 57 -4.04 4.13 28.52
N GLY A 58 -3.22 5.06 27.99
CA GLY A 58 -3.18 5.39 26.57
C GLY A 58 -2.89 4.19 25.69
N TYR A 59 -1.78 3.47 25.94
CA TYR A 59 -1.44 2.27 25.19
C TYR A 59 -2.43 1.12 25.41
N GLY A 60 -3.03 1.01 26.60
CA GLY A 60 -4.10 0.04 26.86
C GLY A 60 -5.32 0.30 25.98
N ILE A 61 -5.77 1.55 25.89
CA ILE A 61 -6.87 1.95 25.01
C ILE A 61 -6.51 1.72 23.54
N VAL A 62 -5.30 2.09 23.10
CA VAL A 62 -4.85 1.84 21.73
C VAL A 62 -4.85 0.34 21.43
N GLY A 63 -4.28 -0.50 22.30
CA GLY A 63 -4.31 -1.95 22.14
C GLY A 63 -5.73 -2.50 22.03
N LEU A 64 -6.64 -2.00 22.87
CA LEU A 64 -8.06 -2.36 22.84
C LEU A 64 -8.73 -1.92 21.53
N THR A 65 -8.53 -0.70 21.07
CA THR A 65 -9.15 -0.20 19.83
C THR A 65 -8.63 -0.97 18.62
N PHE A 66 -7.35 -1.33 18.57
CA PHE A 66 -6.81 -2.24 17.55
C PHE A 66 -7.45 -3.63 17.59
N ALA A 67 -7.65 -4.20 18.78
CA ALA A 67 -8.32 -5.50 18.93
C ALA A 67 -9.81 -5.43 18.52
N LEU A 68 -10.46 -4.28 18.73
CA LEU A 68 -11.86 -4.04 18.39
C LEU A 68 -12.09 -3.71 16.90
N GLN A 69 -11.07 -3.28 16.14
CA GLN A 69 -11.19 -3.00 14.70
C GLN A 69 -11.97 -4.05 13.88
N PRO A 70 -11.68 -5.38 13.97
CA PRO A 70 -12.43 -6.39 13.21
C PRO A 70 -13.91 -6.48 13.63
N ILE A 71 -14.19 -6.32 14.94
CA ILE A 71 -15.55 -6.33 15.48
C ILE A 71 -16.31 -5.10 14.99
N MET A 72 -15.66 -3.94 15.00
CA MET A 72 -16.23 -2.69 14.51
C MET A 72 -16.57 -2.77 13.03
N ARG A 73 -15.70 -3.36 12.21
CA ARG A 73 -15.99 -3.59 10.79
C ARG A 73 -17.23 -4.45 10.59
N TRP A 74 -17.31 -5.59 11.29
CA TRP A 74 -18.49 -6.47 11.25
C TRP A 74 -19.76 -5.75 11.70
N THR A 75 -19.66 -4.92 12.73
CA THR A 75 -20.77 -4.16 13.32
C THR A 75 -21.25 -3.07 12.34
N CYS A 76 -20.35 -2.30 11.75
CA CYS A 76 -20.68 -1.28 10.76
C CYS A 76 -21.24 -1.85 9.45
N ASP A 77 -20.90 -3.10 9.09
CA ASP A 77 -21.50 -3.80 7.95
C ASP A 77 -22.94 -4.25 8.22
N ARG A 78 -23.34 -4.41 9.49
CA ARG A 78 -24.69 -4.83 9.88
C ARG A 78 -25.63 -3.72 10.28
N LEU A 79 -25.10 -2.61 10.76
CA LEU A 79 -25.90 -1.47 11.18
C LEU A 79 -26.08 -0.49 10.03
N THR A 80 -27.26 0.14 9.96
CA THR A 80 -27.57 1.17 8.96
C THR A 80 -28.05 2.45 9.64
N GLY A 81 -27.89 3.59 8.96
CA GLY A 81 -28.35 4.90 9.44
C GLY A 81 -27.61 5.39 10.70
N LEU A 82 -28.37 6.00 11.62
CA LEU A 82 -27.84 6.72 12.80
C LEU A 82 -27.05 5.82 13.76
N TRP A 83 -27.47 4.56 13.93
CA TRP A 83 -26.82 3.65 14.88
C TRP A 83 -25.42 3.25 14.42
N ARG A 84 -25.18 3.18 13.10
CA ARG A 84 -23.85 2.98 12.54
C ARG A 84 -22.92 4.15 12.86
N ILE A 85 -23.43 5.37 12.73
CA ILE A 85 -22.68 6.60 13.00
C ILE A 85 -22.33 6.67 14.49
N ALA A 86 -23.31 6.49 15.38
CA ALA A 86 -23.09 6.52 16.83
C ALA A 86 -22.02 5.51 17.29
N VAL A 87 -22.05 4.28 16.77
CA VAL A 87 -21.06 3.25 17.12
C VAL A 87 -19.67 3.62 16.59
N ALA A 88 -19.57 4.13 15.36
CA ALA A 88 -18.29 4.60 14.80
C ALA A 88 -17.72 5.78 15.61
N ASP A 89 -18.55 6.75 15.97
CA ASP A 89 -18.16 7.93 16.75
C ASP A 89 -17.65 7.55 18.14
N ILE A 90 -18.32 6.63 18.84
CA ILE A 90 -17.87 6.13 20.15
C ILE A 90 -16.48 5.49 20.04
N PHE A 91 -16.27 4.68 19.00
CA PHE A 91 -14.98 4.02 18.78
C PHE A 91 -13.87 5.03 18.43
N LEU A 92 -14.16 6.01 17.58
CA LEU A 92 -13.23 7.08 17.23
C LEU A 92 -12.93 7.96 18.46
N PHE A 93 -13.92 8.24 19.28
CA PHE A 93 -13.76 8.98 20.53
C PHE A 93 -12.88 8.24 21.54
N LEU A 94 -13.07 6.93 21.71
CA LEU A 94 -12.16 6.11 22.54
C LEU A 94 -10.72 6.17 22.02
N SER A 95 -10.55 6.07 20.70
CA SER A 95 -9.24 6.13 20.06
C SER A 95 -8.58 7.51 20.23
N PHE A 96 -9.38 8.58 20.17
CA PHE A 96 -8.95 9.95 20.47
C PHE A 96 -8.44 10.08 21.91
N LEU A 97 -9.20 9.58 22.90
CA LEU A 97 -8.77 9.59 24.30
C LEU A 97 -7.48 8.80 24.56
N GLY A 98 -7.34 7.63 23.91
CA GLY A 98 -6.11 6.84 23.96
C GLY A 98 -4.92 7.61 23.40
N THR A 99 -5.11 8.27 22.26
CA THR A 99 -4.07 9.05 21.58
C THR A 99 -3.61 10.24 22.43
N ILE A 100 -4.54 10.98 23.04
CA ILE A 100 -4.21 12.08 23.96
C ILE A 100 -3.39 11.57 25.15
N ASN A 101 -3.80 10.46 25.76
CA ASN A 101 -3.11 9.88 26.91
C ASN A 101 -1.69 9.42 26.57
N VAL A 102 -1.48 8.78 25.41
CA VAL A 102 -0.13 8.40 24.97
C VAL A 102 0.74 9.64 24.81
N TRP A 103 0.29 10.64 24.06
CA TRP A 103 1.09 11.84 23.84
C TRP A 103 1.36 12.59 25.14
N ARG A 104 0.33 12.79 25.97
CA ARG A 104 0.50 13.40 27.29
C ARG A 104 1.54 12.67 28.12
N GLY A 105 1.44 11.34 28.21
CA GLY A 105 2.42 10.52 28.92
C GLY A 105 3.83 10.69 28.38
N VAL A 106 4.02 10.63 27.05
CA VAL A 106 5.34 10.79 26.41
C VAL A 106 5.95 12.16 26.70
N TRP A 107 5.18 13.24 26.50
CA TRP A 107 5.67 14.60 26.74
C TRP A 107 6.05 14.81 28.20
N GLN A 108 5.21 14.37 29.14
CA GLN A 108 5.52 14.51 30.57
C GLN A 108 6.71 13.64 31.01
N LEU A 109 6.87 12.44 30.45
CA LEU A 109 8.05 11.62 30.74
C LEU A 109 9.33 12.24 30.17
N LEU A 110 9.27 12.86 28.98
CA LEU A 110 10.39 13.63 28.44
C LEU A 110 10.74 14.80 29.37
N ASP A 111 9.76 15.57 29.84
CA ASP A 111 9.99 16.68 30.77
C ASP A 111 10.64 16.23 32.09
N ILE A 112 10.28 15.03 32.59
CA ILE A 112 10.79 14.50 33.86
C ILE A 112 12.20 13.88 33.72
N TYR A 113 12.45 13.13 32.64
CA TYR A 113 13.64 12.31 32.51
C TYR A 113 14.67 12.82 31.49
N PHE A 114 14.26 13.61 30.49
CA PHE A 114 15.12 14.03 29.39
C PHE A 114 15.55 15.49 29.58
N LEU A 115 16.81 15.67 30.02
CA LEU A 115 17.43 16.98 30.28
C LEU A 115 16.58 17.90 31.18
N PRO A 116 16.21 17.47 32.40
CA PRO A 116 15.30 18.22 33.27
C PRO A 116 15.84 19.61 33.64
N ASP A 117 17.16 19.76 33.77
CA ASP A 117 17.79 21.03 34.15
C ASP A 117 17.83 22.05 33.00
N ASN A 118 17.68 21.62 31.75
CA ASN A 118 17.83 22.45 30.55
C ASN A 118 16.70 22.22 29.55
N ARG A 119 15.47 22.57 29.96
CA ARG A 119 14.25 22.33 29.17
C ARG A 119 14.29 22.90 27.75
N LEU A 120 14.87 24.09 27.56
CA LEU A 120 15.00 24.69 26.23
C LEU A 120 15.82 23.81 25.27
N LEU A 121 16.95 23.26 25.74
CA LEU A 121 17.76 22.36 24.92
C LEU A 121 17.03 21.04 24.66
N SER A 122 16.31 20.53 25.65
CA SER A 122 15.46 19.34 25.53
C SER A 122 14.42 19.49 24.40
N ASP A 123 13.69 20.60 24.40
CA ASP A 123 12.65 20.91 23.40
C ASP A 123 13.23 21.06 21.99
N TRP A 124 14.34 21.79 21.85
CA TRP A 124 15.01 21.96 20.55
C TRP A 124 15.58 20.65 20.01
N LEU A 125 16.16 19.81 20.86
CA LEU A 125 16.72 18.53 20.45
C LEU A 125 15.63 17.55 20.05
N THR A 126 14.58 17.39 20.87
CA THR A 126 13.47 16.49 20.57
C THR A 126 12.75 16.90 19.29
N HIS A 127 12.51 18.20 19.08
CA HIS A 127 11.88 18.71 17.88
C HIS A 127 12.79 18.58 16.64
N GLY A 128 14.03 19.06 16.74
CA GLY A 128 14.98 19.08 15.62
C GLY A 128 15.34 17.67 15.15
N LEU A 129 15.64 16.77 16.09
CA LEU A 129 15.96 15.37 15.76
C LEU A 129 14.77 14.69 15.11
N SER A 130 13.57 14.85 15.67
CA SER A 130 12.35 14.24 15.10
C SER A 130 12.10 14.75 13.68
N PHE A 131 12.21 16.05 13.44
CA PHE A 131 12.01 16.63 12.12
C PHE A 131 13.01 16.09 11.09
N VAL A 132 14.30 16.03 11.44
CA VAL A 132 15.34 15.45 10.58
C VAL A 132 15.03 13.99 10.26
N LEU A 133 14.61 13.21 11.26
CA LEU A 133 14.27 11.81 11.08
C LEU A 133 13.06 11.64 10.14
N LEU A 134 12.01 12.45 10.30
CA LEU A 134 10.87 12.46 9.38
C LEU A 134 11.26 12.85 7.95
N ALA A 135 12.17 13.82 7.80
CA ALA A 135 12.67 14.24 6.50
C ALA A 135 13.48 13.12 5.82
N LEU A 136 14.34 12.42 6.56
CA LEU A 136 15.11 11.28 6.06
C LEU A 136 14.21 10.10 5.66
N LEU A 137 13.11 9.88 6.38
CA LEU A 137 12.11 8.88 6.05
C LEU A 137 11.14 9.32 4.94
N ASN A 138 11.29 10.54 4.42
CA ASN A 138 10.42 11.16 3.43
C ASN A 138 8.94 11.21 3.88
N CYS A 139 8.71 11.27 5.19
CA CYS A 139 7.38 11.31 5.82
C CYS A 139 6.92 12.73 6.12
N SER A 140 7.70 13.78 5.84
CA SER A 140 7.35 15.17 6.16
C SER A 140 6.03 15.64 5.53
N ASN A 141 5.60 15.03 4.43
CA ASN A 141 4.30 15.28 3.79
C ASN A 141 3.08 14.70 4.56
N SER A 142 3.28 14.18 5.78
CA SER A 142 2.20 13.82 6.71
C SER A 142 2.02 14.81 7.85
N VAL A 143 2.85 15.86 7.93
CA VAL A 143 2.77 16.88 9.01
C VAL A 143 1.62 17.84 8.77
N LEU A 144 1.31 18.13 7.51
CA LEU A 144 0.19 18.98 7.14
C LEU A 144 -1.13 18.22 7.26
N VAL A 145 -2.17 18.92 7.72
CA VAL A 145 -3.54 18.42 7.77
C VAL A 145 -3.92 17.96 6.36
N ARG A 146 -4.14 16.66 6.21
CA ARG A 146 -4.86 16.11 5.06
C ARG A 146 -6.32 16.46 5.27
N GLY A 147 -7.01 16.87 4.20
CA GLY A 147 -8.35 17.48 4.26
C GLY A 147 -9.37 16.70 5.10
N VAL A 148 -10.49 17.35 5.40
CA VAL A 148 -11.58 16.74 6.18
C VAL A 148 -12.28 15.68 5.33
N TYR A 149 -12.41 14.47 5.85
CA TYR A 149 -13.20 13.42 5.21
C TYR A 149 -14.68 13.68 5.48
N ILE A 150 -15.53 13.48 4.48
CA ILE A 150 -16.98 13.53 4.64
C ILE A 150 -17.42 12.26 5.38
N ASP A 151 -18.13 12.45 6.49
CA ASP A 151 -18.60 11.34 7.32
C ASP A 151 -19.53 10.41 6.53
N ALA A 152 -19.33 9.10 6.70
CA ALA A 152 -20.17 8.02 6.16
C ALA A 152 -20.28 7.91 4.62
N GLU A 153 -19.44 8.61 3.86
CA GLU A 153 -19.40 8.47 2.38
C GLU A 153 -18.75 7.15 1.93
N GLU A 154 -17.87 6.56 2.75
CA GLU A 154 -17.15 5.34 2.39
C GLU A 154 -18.01 4.06 2.53
N PRO A 155 -18.05 3.19 1.49
CA PRO A 155 -18.81 1.95 1.55
C PRO A 155 -18.19 0.93 2.54
N ALA A 156 -19.07 0.23 3.29
CA ALA A 156 -18.77 -0.99 4.06
C ALA A 156 -17.71 -0.87 5.19
N GLY A 157 -17.90 0.06 6.12
CA GLY A 157 -17.19 0.08 7.40
C GLY A 157 -15.72 0.52 7.34
N GLN A 158 -15.27 1.06 6.20
CA GLN A 158 -13.92 1.63 6.03
C GLN A 158 -13.67 2.84 6.95
N CYS A 159 -14.72 3.56 7.37
CA CYS A 159 -14.64 4.70 8.28
C CYS A 159 -14.01 4.38 9.66
N VAL A 160 -13.94 3.11 10.04
CA VAL A 160 -13.40 2.65 11.32
C VAL A 160 -12.03 1.96 11.18
N VAL A 161 -11.58 1.73 9.94
CA VAL A 161 -10.30 1.10 9.67
C VAL A 161 -9.21 2.15 9.73
N PHE A 162 -8.35 2.07 10.74
CA PHE A 162 -7.15 2.91 10.78
C PHE A 162 -6.27 2.59 9.57
N PRO A 163 -5.94 3.58 8.71
CA PRO A 163 -5.23 3.35 7.47
C PRO A 163 -3.72 3.18 7.68
N ILE A 164 -3.31 2.31 8.61
CA ILE A 164 -1.90 2.03 8.90
C ILE A 164 -1.43 0.94 7.93
N HIS A 165 -1.27 1.35 6.67
CA HIS A 165 -0.89 0.44 5.60
C HIS A 165 0.63 0.31 5.47
N TYR A 166 1.46 1.10 6.15
CA TYR A 166 2.91 1.16 5.90
C TYR A 166 3.60 -0.20 5.93
N ILE A 167 3.44 -0.96 7.02
CA ILE A 167 4.05 -2.29 7.15
C ILE A 167 3.40 -3.27 6.15
N ARG A 168 2.07 -3.21 5.99
CA ARG A 168 1.34 -4.05 5.03
C ARG A 168 1.79 -3.80 3.59
N LEU A 169 1.99 -2.54 3.18
CA LEU A 169 2.46 -2.12 1.86
C LEU A 169 3.87 -2.63 1.60
N PHE A 170 4.75 -2.58 2.60
CA PHE A 170 6.09 -3.14 2.47
C PHE A 170 6.05 -4.65 2.21
N PHE A 171 5.32 -5.39 3.05
CA PHE A 171 5.14 -6.84 2.87
C PHE A 171 4.38 -7.19 1.59
N GLN A 172 3.40 -6.38 1.20
CA GLN A 172 2.62 -6.57 -0.02
C GLN A 172 3.49 -6.32 -1.25
N LYS A 173 4.30 -5.27 -1.26
CA LYS A 173 5.27 -5.01 -2.32
C LYS A 173 6.25 -6.17 -2.47
N GLU A 174 6.72 -6.73 -1.36
CA GLU A 174 7.65 -7.85 -1.37
C GLU A 174 6.98 -9.16 -1.83
N ARG A 175 5.74 -9.44 -1.38
CA ARG A 175 4.93 -10.58 -1.86
C ARG A 175 4.61 -10.48 -3.34
N THR A 176 4.17 -9.32 -3.82
CA THR A 176 3.89 -9.07 -5.24
C THR A 176 5.15 -9.24 -6.10
N LYS A 177 6.32 -8.78 -5.61
CA LYS A 177 7.60 -8.99 -6.29
C LYS A 177 7.98 -10.47 -6.37
N LYS A 178 7.75 -11.25 -5.31
CA LYS A 178 7.95 -12.71 -5.32
C LYS A 178 7.00 -13.41 -6.28
N GLN A 179 5.72 -13.05 -6.30
CA GLN A 179 4.72 -13.62 -7.21
C GLN A 179 5.04 -13.33 -8.68
N ARG A 180 5.43 -12.09 -9.02
CA ARG A 180 5.87 -11.73 -10.38
C ARG A 180 7.06 -12.58 -10.84
N ARG A 181 8.09 -12.73 -9.99
CA ARG A 181 9.26 -13.56 -10.31
C ARG A 181 8.89 -15.03 -10.54
N LEU A 182 7.92 -15.55 -9.78
CA LEU A 182 7.43 -16.92 -9.96
C LEU A 182 6.69 -17.08 -11.29
N LEU A 183 5.81 -16.13 -11.63
CA LEU A 183 5.10 -16.10 -12.91
C LEU A 183 6.09 -16.00 -14.09
N ASP A 184 7.04 -15.07 -14.04
CA ASP A 184 8.07 -14.92 -15.08
C ASP A 184 8.91 -16.21 -15.24
N ALA A 185 9.17 -16.94 -14.15
CA ALA A 185 9.90 -18.22 -14.19
C ALA A 185 9.06 -19.35 -14.79
N LEU A 186 7.76 -19.42 -14.46
CA LEU A 186 6.82 -20.38 -15.04
C LEU A 186 6.63 -20.13 -16.54
N GLU A 187 6.48 -18.88 -16.97
CA GLU A 187 6.36 -18.53 -18.39
C GLU A 187 7.61 -18.93 -19.18
N ARG A 188 8.82 -18.71 -18.64
CA ARG A 188 10.07 -19.15 -19.27
C ARG A 188 10.17 -20.68 -19.34
N GLN A 189 9.73 -21.38 -18.31
CA GLN A 189 9.73 -22.85 -18.29
C GLN A 189 8.74 -23.40 -19.33
N ASP A 190 7.57 -22.79 -19.46
CA ASP A 190 6.56 -23.17 -20.44
C ASP A 190 7.02 -22.90 -21.88
N GLN A 191 7.65 -21.75 -22.13
CA GLN A 191 8.29 -21.43 -23.41
C GLN A 191 9.40 -22.43 -23.76
N ASN A 192 10.27 -22.76 -22.80
CA ASN A 192 11.34 -23.73 -23.01
C ASN A 192 10.80 -25.14 -23.29
N ASN A 193 9.77 -25.57 -22.57
CA ASN A 193 9.10 -26.85 -22.81
C ASN A 193 8.45 -26.88 -24.19
N THR A 194 7.74 -25.81 -24.57
CA THR A 194 7.11 -25.68 -25.88
C THR A 194 8.14 -25.74 -27.00
N MET A 195 9.25 -25.00 -26.87
CA MET A 195 10.35 -25.02 -27.83
C MET A 195 11.02 -26.39 -27.92
N PHE A 196 11.23 -27.08 -26.79
CA PHE A 196 11.76 -28.44 -26.76
C PHE A 196 10.83 -29.45 -27.44
N LEU A 197 9.51 -29.33 -27.25
CA LEU A 197 8.53 -30.19 -27.91
C LEU A 197 8.50 -29.96 -29.43
N LEU A 198 8.63 -28.70 -29.88
CA LEU A 198 8.74 -28.36 -31.29
C LEU A 198 10.01 -28.94 -31.91
N ASP A 199 11.15 -28.81 -31.25
CA ASP A 199 12.43 -29.37 -31.71
C ASP A 199 12.41 -30.90 -31.77
N LYS A 200 11.85 -31.56 -30.75
CA LYS A 200 11.67 -33.02 -30.73
C LYS A 200 10.73 -33.50 -31.84
N SER A 201 9.64 -32.76 -32.10
CA SER A 201 8.72 -33.05 -33.20
C SER A 201 9.39 -32.89 -34.57
N GLN A 202 10.16 -31.82 -34.77
CA GLN A 202 10.96 -31.59 -35.98
C GLN A 202 11.98 -32.72 -36.19
N THR A 203 12.73 -33.08 -35.15
CA THR A 203 13.73 -34.15 -35.18
C THR A 203 13.12 -35.51 -35.49
N ASN A 204 11.96 -35.82 -34.90
CA ASN A 204 11.22 -37.06 -35.19
C ASN A 204 10.73 -37.08 -36.64
N ASN A 205 10.17 -35.99 -37.15
CA ASN A 205 9.79 -35.89 -38.56
C ASN A 205 10.99 -36.10 -39.50
N ILE A 206 12.13 -35.47 -39.21
CA ILE A 206 13.36 -35.64 -40.01
C ILE A 206 13.85 -37.10 -39.98
N LYS A 207 13.80 -37.77 -38.82
CA LYS A 207 14.16 -39.20 -38.71
C LYS A 207 13.23 -40.10 -39.52
N ILE A 208 11.92 -39.85 -39.48
CA ILE A 208 10.93 -40.61 -40.26
C ILE A 208 11.19 -40.44 -41.75
N VAL A 209 11.37 -39.20 -42.23
CA VAL A 209 11.68 -38.91 -43.63
C VAL A 209 12.98 -39.59 -44.06
N LYS A 210 14.06 -39.48 -43.29
CA LYS A 210 15.34 -40.16 -43.59
C LYS A 210 15.19 -41.68 -43.64
N SER A 211 14.39 -42.28 -42.73
CA SER A 211 14.15 -43.72 -42.72
C SER A 211 13.35 -44.19 -43.94
N ASN A 212 12.41 -43.38 -44.43
CA ASN A 212 11.62 -43.67 -45.61
C ASN A 212 12.43 -43.51 -46.90
N VAL A 213 13.31 -42.50 -46.97
CA VAL A 213 14.24 -42.30 -48.08
C VAL A 213 15.29 -43.42 -48.15
N GLY A 214 15.79 -43.89 -47.01
CA GLY A 214 16.74 -45.03 -46.96
C GLY A 214 16.14 -46.38 -47.37
N LYS A 215 14.81 -46.48 -47.51
CA LYS A 215 14.10 -47.67 -48.01
C LYS A 215 13.71 -47.59 -49.48
N LEU A 216 14.00 -46.47 -50.15
CA LEU A 216 13.65 -46.25 -51.56
C LEU A 216 14.67 -46.93 -52.49
N SER A 217 14.19 -47.51 -53.58
CA SER A 217 15.04 -48.15 -54.58
C SER A 217 15.82 -47.12 -55.42
N ASP A 218 17.03 -47.46 -55.90
CA ASP A 218 17.94 -46.58 -56.65
C ASP A 218 17.30 -45.66 -57.74
N PRO A 219 16.32 -46.11 -58.55
CA PRO A 219 15.70 -45.22 -59.54
C PRO A 219 14.79 -44.15 -58.93
N GLU A 220 14.16 -44.40 -57.78
CA GLU A 220 13.26 -43.46 -57.10
C GLU A 220 14.03 -42.37 -56.34
N MET A 221 15.21 -42.71 -55.81
CA MET A 221 16.15 -41.77 -55.18
C MET A 221 16.66 -40.71 -56.18
N LYS A 222 16.95 -41.11 -57.43
CA LYS A 222 17.38 -40.17 -58.49
C LYS A 222 16.28 -39.18 -58.90
N GLN A 223 15.02 -39.62 -58.92
CA GLN A 223 13.86 -38.74 -59.19
C GLN A 223 13.69 -37.66 -58.11
N LEU A 224 13.76 -38.05 -56.83
CA LEU A 224 13.65 -37.13 -55.70
C LEU A 224 14.79 -36.10 -55.65
N THR A 225 16.00 -36.50 -56.01
CA THR A 225 17.17 -35.61 -56.04
C THR A 225 17.06 -34.58 -57.18
N ASN A 226 16.51 -34.98 -58.34
CA ASN A 226 16.24 -34.04 -59.43
C ASN A 226 15.14 -33.03 -59.09
N LEU A 227 14.09 -33.45 -58.36
CA LEU A 227 13.01 -32.55 -57.94
C LEU A 227 13.45 -31.55 -56.87
N THR A 228 14.30 -31.96 -55.90
CA THR A 228 14.88 -31.04 -54.92
C THR A 228 15.82 -30.03 -55.58
N ASN A 229 16.68 -30.47 -56.51
CA ASN A 229 17.54 -29.57 -57.29
C ASN A 229 16.75 -28.59 -58.17
N LEU A 230 15.58 -28.99 -58.71
CA LEU A 230 14.69 -28.08 -59.43
C LEU A 230 14.07 -27.03 -58.51
N SER A 231 13.68 -27.43 -57.29
CA SER A 231 13.09 -26.51 -56.30
C SER A 231 14.10 -25.51 -55.72
N GLU A 232 15.37 -25.89 -55.56
CA GLU A 232 16.44 -24.95 -55.18
C GLU A 232 16.81 -24.00 -56.32
N ARG A 233 16.77 -24.48 -57.59
CA ARG A 233 16.95 -23.61 -58.76
C ARG A 233 15.84 -22.56 -58.90
N THR A 234 14.60 -22.90 -58.59
CA THR A 234 13.50 -21.91 -58.60
C THR A 234 13.60 -20.93 -57.43
N LYS A 235 14.03 -21.35 -56.23
CA LYS A 235 14.33 -20.42 -55.12
C LYS A 235 15.47 -19.46 -55.44
N ASN A 236 16.63 -19.94 -55.90
CA ASN A 236 17.77 -19.07 -56.24
C ASN A 236 17.54 -18.21 -57.49
N GLY A 237 16.69 -18.65 -58.42
CA GLY A 237 16.27 -17.86 -59.58
C GLY A 237 15.29 -16.73 -59.22
N THR A 238 14.60 -16.84 -58.08
CA THR A 238 13.71 -15.78 -57.59
C THR A 238 14.49 -14.67 -56.87
N ASP A 239 15.56 -15.02 -56.13
CA ASP A 239 16.45 -14.04 -55.48
C ASP A 239 17.28 -13.20 -56.47
N GLN A 240 17.63 -13.73 -57.66
CA GLN A 240 18.33 -12.94 -58.68
C GLN A 240 17.44 -11.91 -59.40
N ASN A 241 16.11 -12.05 -59.33
CA ASN A 241 15.17 -11.08 -59.90
C ASN A 241 14.79 -9.95 -58.93
N VAL A 242 15.24 -9.98 -57.67
CA VAL A 242 14.96 -8.93 -56.66
C VAL A 242 16.11 -7.89 -56.56
N LEU A 243 17.26 -8.14 -57.19
CA LEU A 243 18.43 -7.23 -57.17
C LEU A 243 18.57 -6.36 -58.44
N LYS A 244 17.52 -6.23 -59.25
CA LYS A 244 17.54 -5.44 -60.49
C LYS A 244 16.44 -4.38 -60.64
N ASP A 245 15.69 -4.09 -59.59
CA ASP A 245 14.81 -2.91 -59.51
C ASP A 245 15.21 -2.03 -58.32
#